data_AF-A0A6J6DDN0-F1
#
_entry.id   AF-A0A6J6DDN0-F1
#
_cell.length_a   1.000
_cell.length_b   1.000
_cell.length_c   1.000
_cell.angle_alpha   90.00
_cell.angle_beta   90.00
_cell.angle_gamma   90.00
#
_symmetry.space_group_name_H-M   'P 1'
#
loop_
_entity.id
_entity.type
_entity.pdbx_description
1 polymer ?
#
loop_
_entity_poly.entity_id
_entity_poly.type
_entity_poly.pdbx_seq_one_letter_code
_entity_poly.pdbx_strand_id
1 'polypeptide(L)'
;MLYPQLRRMLLAGNIQEESVDRGSKRPRIVYAITKEGIARFEALTESVSSDAWEDEGFEVRFAFFSPTPTKSRVRILEGRLRRLQEKAEILRDEVEKSPIGIDKYLQEWRRHSLDSADREIAWLQEMITTERKSK
;
A
#
# COMPACT_ATOMS: atom_id res chain seq x y z
N MET A 1 -7.49 14.44 7.53
CA MET A 1 -7.42 15.05 8.89
C MET A 1 -7.33 13.95 9.93
N LEU A 2 -6.27 13.93 10.75
CA LEU A 2 -5.98 12.85 11.72
C LEU A 2 -6.92 12.87 12.95
N TYR A 3 -7.15 14.05 13.55
CA TYR A 3 -7.94 14.16 14.79
C TYR A 3 -9.40 13.66 14.69
N PRO A 4 -10.17 13.97 13.63
CA PRO A 4 -11.50 13.38 13.46
C PRO A 4 -11.48 11.85 13.35
N GLN A 5 -10.42 11.27 12.79
CA GLN A 5 -10.29 9.82 12.68
C GLN A 5 -10.00 9.17 14.02
N LEU A 6 -9.10 9.76 14.82
CA LEU A 6 -8.84 9.30 16.19
C LEU A 6 -10.11 9.34 17.04
N ARG A 7 -10.90 10.42 16.95
CA ARG A 7 -12.19 10.51 17.64
C ARG A 7 -13.17 9.41 17.21
N ARG A 8 -13.25 9.09 15.91
CA ARG A 8 -14.09 7.99 15.41
C ARG A 8 -13.62 6.63 15.95
N MET A 9 -12.31 6.41 15.98
CA MET A 9 -11.74 5.16 16.49
C MET A 9 -11.93 5.00 18.00
N LEU A 10 -11.87 6.08 18.78
CA LEU A 10 -12.24 6.09 20.20
C LEU A 10 -13.71 5.72 20.40
N LEU A 11 -14.62 6.38 19.67
CA LEU A 11 -16.06 6.12 19.77
C LEU A 11 -16.43 4.70 19.35
N ALA A 12 -15.69 4.12 18.40
CA ALA A 12 -15.85 2.73 17.97
C ALA A 12 -15.12 1.71 18.87
N GLY A 13 -14.45 2.17 19.93
CA GLY A 13 -13.73 1.30 20.87
C GLY A 13 -12.49 0.63 20.29
N ASN A 14 -11.95 1.10 19.16
CA ASN A 14 -10.76 0.53 18.52
C ASN A 14 -9.44 1.02 19.15
N ILE A 15 -9.48 2.18 19.79
CA ILE A 15 -8.37 2.74 20.54
C ILE A 15 -8.89 3.31 21.85
N GLN A 16 -8.00 3.49 22.82
CA GLN A 16 -8.28 4.12 24.11
C GLN A 16 -7.24 5.21 24.40
N GLU A 17 -7.61 6.22 25.18
CA GLU A 17 -6.66 7.22 25.68
C GLU A 17 -5.92 6.65 26.90
N GLU A 18 -4.60 6.75 26.89
CA GLU A 18 -3.74 6.47 28.04
C GLU A 18 -3.19 7.78 28.59
N SER A 19 -3.47 8.04 29.88
CA SER A 19 -2.82 9.12 30.61
C SER A 19 -1.41 8.67 31.01
N VAL A 20 -0.40 9.15 30.29
CA VAL A 20 0.98 8.93 30.71
C VAL A 20 1.38 10.09 31.61
N ASP A 21 1.42 9.85 32.93
CA ASP A 21 1.92 10.81 33.89
C ASP A 21 3.45 10.92 33.77
N ARG A 22 3.89 11.63 32.73
CA ARG A 22 5.27 12.09 32.62
C ARG A 22 5.23 13.51 33.15
N GLY A 23 6.06 13.86 34.14
CA GLY A 23 6.16 15.18 34.81
C GLY A 23 6.50 16.39 33.93
N SER A 24 5.99 16.40 32.70
CA SER A 24 5.98 17.43 31.68
C SER A 24 4.87 18.44 31.99
N LYS A 25 5.21 19.74 31.92
CA LYS A 25 4.27 20.86 32.08
C LYS A 25 3.16 20.93 31.01
N ARG A 26 3.20 20.08 29.96
CA ARG A 26 2.17 19.99 28.93
C ARG A 26 1.54 18.60 28.90
N PRO A 27 0.22 18.46 29.09
CA PRO A 27 -0.46 17.19 28.95
C PRO A 27 -0.35 16.70 27.51
N ARG A 28 0.00 15.43 27.33
CA ARG A 28 0.03 14.75 26.03
C ARG A 28 -1.03 13.65 26.05
N ILE A 29 -1.86 13.61 25.02
CA ILE A 29 -2.81 12.51 24.82
C ILE A 29 -2.07 11.39 24.09
N VAL A 30 -2.03 10.21 24.67
CA VAL A 30 -1.47 9.00 24.06
C VAL A 30 -2.61 8.05 23.78
N TYR A 31 -2.59 7.41 22.60
CA TYR A 31 -3.60 6.43 22.21
C TYR A 31 -2.97 5.04 22.18
N ALA A 32 -3.65 4.07 22.78
CA ALA A 32 -3.30 2.66 22.69
C ALA A 32 -4.38 1.90 21.93
N ILE A 33 -3.98 0.87 21.17
CA ILE A 33 -4.92 -0.02 20.48
C ILE A 33 -5.61 -0.94 21.51
N THR A 34 -6.92 -1.13 21.38
CA THR A 34 -7.69 -2.05 22.23
C THR A 34 -7.68 -3.46 21.66
N LYS A 35 -8.23 -4.45 22.38
CA LYS A 35 -8.40 -5.81 21.86
C LYS A 35 -9.34 -5.82 20.65
N GLU A 36 -10.40 -5.03 20.70
CA GLU A 36 -11.35 -4.81 19.61
C GLU A 36 -10.66 -4.12 18.42
N GLY A 37 -9.74 -3.20 18.69
CA GLY A 37 -8.85 -2.59 17.71
C GLY A 37 -7.98 -3.60 16.98
N ILE A 38 -7.34 -4.51 17.72
CA ILE A 38 -6.51 -5.59 17.18
C ILE A 38 -7.36 -6.52 16.32
N ALA A 39 -8.48 -7.02 16.82
CA ALA A 39 -9.37 -7.91 16.06
C ALA A 39 -9.90 -7.25 14.78
N ARG A 40 -10.25 -5.95 14.83
CA ARG A 40 -10.63 -5.20 13.62
C ARG A 40 -9.47 -5.05 12.65
N PHE A 41 -8.26 -4.80 13.15
CA PHE A 41 -7.07 -4.69 12.32
C PHE A 41 -6.76 -6.00 11.59
N GLU A 42 -6.84 -7.14 12.28
CA GLU A 42 -6.69 -8.47 11.69
C GLU A 42 -7.73 -8.73 10.60
N ALA A 43 -9.01 -8.41 10.85
CA ALA A 43 -10.04 -8.54 9.84
C ALA A 43 -9.78 -7.65 8.60
N LEU A 44 -9.21 -6.46 8.79
CA LEU A 44 -8.85 -5.57 7.68
C LEU A 44 -7.68 -6.10 6.84
N THR A 45 -6.65 -6.68 7.48
CA THR A 45 -5.51 -7.27 6.78
C THR A 45 -5.91 -8.53 6.01
N GLU A 46 -6.88 -9.30 6.50
CA GLU A 46 -7.45 -10.43 5.79
C GLU A 46 -8.26 -10.03 4.55
N SER A 47 -9.04 -8.95 4.65
CA SER A 47 -9.92 -8.49 3.59
C SER A 47 -9.13 -7.97 2.38
N VAL A 48 -9.43 -8.47 1.18
CA VAL A 48 -8.78 -8.03 -0.07
C VAL A 48 -9.82 -7.48 -1.03
N SER A 49 -9.81 -6.16 -1.20
CA SER A 49 -10.67 -5.37 -2.09
C SER A 49 -9.87 -4.72 -3.23
N SER A 50 -10.52 -4.14 -4.23
CA SER A 50 -9.82 -3.62 -5.42
C SER A 50 -8.89 -2.45 -5.18
N ASP A 51 -9.13 -1.66 -4.13
CA ASP A 51 -8.24 -0.61 -3.65
C ASP A 51 -6.89 -1.15 -3.16
N ALA A 52 -6.81 -2.45 -2.84
CA ALA A 52 -5.64 -3.06 -2.24
C ALA A 52 -4.37 -3.06 -3.12
N TRP A 53 -4.53 -2.89 -4.43
CA TRP A 53 -3.44 -2.91 -5.40
C TRP A 53 -3.39 -1.64 -6.27
N GLU A 54 -4.16 -0.63 -5.90
CA GLU A 54 -3.98 0.74 -6.40
C GLU A 54 -2.68 1.34 -5.89
N ASP A 55 -2.14 2.35 -6.57
CA ASP A 55 -0.86 3.00 -6.20
C ASP A 55 -0.80 3.36 -4.71
N GLU A 56 -1.78 4.12 -4.19
CA GLU A 56 -1.80 4.51 -2.77
C GLU A 56 -2.16 3.37 -1.81
N GLY A 57 -3.04 2.45 -2.23
CA GLY A 57 -3.53 1.38 -1.36
C GLY A 57 -2.53 0.24 -1.19
N PHE A 58 -1.71 0.00 -2.21
CA PHE A 58 -0.70 -1.07 -2.21
C PHE A 58 0.37 -0.83 -1.15
N GLU A 59 0.97 0.36 -1.10
CA GLU A 59 2.06 0.68 -0.16
C GLU A 59 1.62 0.51 1.30
N VAL A 60 0.41 0.96 1.63
CA VAL A 60 -0.15 0.82 2.97
C VAL A 60 -0.34 -0.66 3.33
N ARG A 61 -0.88 -1.47 2.42
CA ARG A 61 -1.07 -2.90 2.68
C ARG A 61 0.25 -3.64 2.78
N PHE A 62 1.21 -3.30 1.92
CA PHE A 62 2.55 -3.89 1.93
C PHE A 62 3.24 -3.66 3.29
N ALA A 63 3.11 -2.48 3.88
CA ALA A 63 3.64 -2.17 5.22
C ALA A 63 3.10 -3.09 6.33
N PHE A 64 1.93 -3.70 6.13
CA PHE A 64 1.27 -4.62 7.05
C PHE A 64 1.28 -6.08 6.57
N PHE A 65 2.18 -6.47 5.67
CA PHE A 65 2.28 -7.87 5.23
C PHE A 65 2.63 -8.84 6.35
N SER A 66 3.49 -8.45 7.30
CA SER A 66 3.85 -9.32 8.44
C SER A 66 2.62 -9.89 9.19
N PRO A 67 1.62 -9.08 9.60
CA PRO A 67 0.38 -9.59 10.19
C PRO A 67 -0.72 -10.01 9.19
N THR A 68 -0.47 -9.97 7.87
CA THR A 68 -1.47 -10.35 6.84
C THR A 68 -1.28 -11.81 6.44
N PRO A 69 -2.33 -12.66 6.32
CA PRO A 69 -2.14 -14.04 5.88
C PRO A 69 -1.54 -14.17 4.48
N THR A 70 -0.72 -15.20 4.25
CA THR A 70 -0.01 -15.46 2.97
C THR A 70 -0.93 -15.41 1.76
N LYS A 71 -2.13 -16.01 1.87
CA LYS A 71 -3.13 -16.00 0.79
C LYS A 71 -3.57 -14.58 0.40
N SER A 72 -3.75 -13.69 1.37
CA SER A 72 -4.11 -12.30 1.14
C SER A 72 -2.93 -11.51 0.56
N ARG A 73 -1.71 -11.73 1.06
CA ARG A 73 -0.48 -11.11 0.50
C ARG A 73 -0.30 -11.46 -0.98
N VAL A 74 -0.37 -12.74 -1.33
CA VAL A 74 -0.24 -13.21 -2.72
C VAL A 74 -1.31 -12.58 -3.61
N ARG A 75 -2.57 -12.54 -3.15
CA ARG A 75 -3.66 -11.92 -3.93
C ARG A 75 -3.44 -10.43 -4.18
N ILE A 76 -2.92 -9.70 -3.19
CA ILE A 76 -2.57 -8.27 -3.32
C ILE A 76 -1.45 -8.08 -4.34
N LEU A 77 -0.38 -8.88 -4.24
CA LEU A 77 0.75 -8.82 -5.17
C LEU A 77 0.33 -9.16 -6.61
N GLU A 78 -0.51 -10.17 -6.81
CA GLU A 78 -1.03 -10.54 -8.13
C GLU A 78 -1.93 -9.45 -8.73
N GLY A 79 -2.75 -8.80 -7.91
CA GLY A 79 -3.56 -7.65 -8.34
C GLY A 79 -2.67 -6.50 -8.81
N ARG A 80 -1.62 -6.19 -8.04
CA ARG A 80 -0.65 -5.13 -8.37
C ARG A 80 0.10 -5.43 -9.66
N LEU A 81 0.57 -6.67 -9.79
CA LEU A 81 1.29 -7.15 -10.97
C LEU A 81 0.44 -6.96 -12.24
N ARG A 82 -0.82 -7.36 -12.21
CA ARG A 82 -1.73 -7.22 -13.36
C ARG A 82 -1.89 -5.75 -13.76
N ARG A 83 -2.16 -4.86 -12.80
CA ARG A 83 -2.31 -3.42 -13.05
C ARG A 83 -1.05 -2.80 -13.67
N LEU A 84 0.12 -3.15 -13.16
CA LEU A 84 1.37 -2.61 -13.68
C LEU A 84 1.68 -3.16 -15.07
N GLN A 85 1.37 -4.43 -15.34
CA GLN A 85 1.54 -5.01 -16.68
C GLN A 85 0.68 -4.28 -17.71
N GLU A 86 -0.60 -4.02 -17.41
CA GLU A 86 -1.50 -3.22 -18.25
C GLU A 86 -0.95 -1.80 -18.47
N LYS A 87 -0.49 -1.13 -17.41
CA LYS A 87 0.11 0.21 -17.48
C LYS A 87 1.40 0.24 -18.30
N ALA A 88 2.27 -0.76 -18.12
CA ALA A 88 3.54 -0.87 -18.84
C ALA A 88 3.32 -1.11 -20.34
N GLU A 89 2.30 -1.88 -20.71
CA GLU A 89 1.92 -2.06 -22.13
C GLU A 89 1.55 -0.73 -22.79
N ILE A 90 0.72 0.08 -22.13
CA ILE A 90 0.36 1.42 -22.62
C ILE A 90 1.60 2.31 -22.74
N LEU A 91 2.49 2.32 -21.74
CA LEU A 91 3.70 3.13 -21.76
C LEU A 91 4.68 2.70 -22.86
N ARG A 92 4.82 1.40 -23.14
CA ARG A 92 5.64 0.92 -24.27
C ARG A 92 5.11 1.46 -25.59
N ASP A 93 3.80 1.35 -25.80
CA ASP A 93 3.12 1.88 -26.98
C ASP A 93 3.36 3.39 -27.15
N GLU A 94 3.28 4.17 -26.06
CA GLU A 94 3.54 5.62 -26.09
C GLU A 94 5.00 6.00 -26.36
N VAL A 95 5.95 5.17 -25.93
CA VAL A 95 7.39 5.36 -26.18
C VAL A 95 7.72 5.01 -27.63
N GLU A 96 7.17 3.90 -28.16
CA GLU A 96 7.42 3.43 -29.52
C GLU A 96 6.77 4.33 -30.58
N LYS A 97 5.53 4.79 -30.33
CA LYS A 97 4.73 5.56 -31.29
C LYS A 97 4.90 7.08 -31.14
N SER A 98 5.89 7.54 -30.38
CA SER A 98 6.07 8.96 -30.04
C SER A 98 6.15 9.84 -31.30
N PRO A 99 5.15 10.71 -31.59
CA PRO A 99 5.15 11.52 -32.81
C PRO A 99 6.33 12.49 -32.90
N ILE A 100 6.68 12.82 -34.15
CA ILE A 100 7.71 13.80 -34.49
C ILE A 100 7.32 15.15 -33.89
N GLY A 101 8.21 15.73 -33.07
CA GLY A 101 8.01 17.05 -32.44
C GLY A 101 7.55 17.03 -30.98
N ILE A 102 7.50 15.87 -30.31
CA ILE A 102 7.32 15.81 -28.85
C ILE A 102 8.53 16.40 -28.12
N ASP A 103 8.25 17.12 -27.04
CA ASP A 103 9.26 17.65 -26.13
C ASP A 103 10.18 16.54 -25.58
N LYS A 104 11.49 16.80 -25.63
CA LYS A 104 12.52 15.85 -25.19
C LYS A 104 12.29 15.37 -23.75
N TYR A 105 11.94 16.27 -22.83
CA TYR A 105 11.77 15.90 -21.42
C TYR A 105 10.53 15.04 -21.20
N LEU A 106 9.47 15.23 -22.00
CA LEU A 106 8.29 14.36 -21.94
C LEU A 106 8.63 12.93 -22.39
N GLN A 107 9.43 12.77 -23.44
CA GLN A 107 9.88 11.45 -23.90
C GLN A 107 10.75 10.75 -22.83
N GLU A 108 11.68 11.49 -22.22
CA GLU A 108 12.52 10.98 -21.13
C GLU A 108 11.68 10.57 -19.90
N TRP A 109 10.64 11.35 -19.57
CA TRP A 109 9.71 11.02 -18.49
C TRP A 109 8.93 9.72 -18.76
N ARG A 110 8.44 9.53 -19.99
CA ARG A 110 7.75 8.28 -20.38
C ARG A 110 8.68 7.07 -20.29
N ARG A 111 9.91 7.20 -20.80
CA ARG A 111 10.91 6.12 -20.70
C ARG A 111 11.22 5.79 -19.24
N HIS A 112 11.44 6.80 -18.40
CA HIS A 112 11.64 6.59 -16.96
C HIS A 112 10.45 5.88 -16.30
N SER A 113 9.22 6.30 -16.64
CA SER A 113 8.00 5.70 -16.10
C SER A 113 7.86 4.22 -16.50
N LEU A 114 8.21 3.88 -17.74
CA LEU A 114 8.25 2.49 -18.22
C LEU A 114 9.32 1.68 -17.47
N ASP A 115 10.55 2.21 -17.36
CA ASP A 115 11.65 1.55 -16.65
C ASP A 115 11.28 1.27 -15.18
N SER A 116 10.62 2.23 -14.52
CA SER A 116 10.09 2.05 -13.15
C SER A 116 9.05 0.93 -13.08
N ALA A 117 8.11 0.89 -14.02
CA ALA A 117 7.07 -0.14 -14.05
C ALA A 117 7.65 -1.54 -14.30
N ASP A 118 8.57 -1.69 -15.25
CA ASP A 118 9.20 -2.98 -15.56
C ASP A 118 10.04 -3.50 -14.37
N ARG A 119 10.73 -2.61 -13.63
CA ARG A 119 11.45 -2.99 -12.41
C ARG A 119 10.50 -3.46 -11.30
N GLU A 120 9.39 -2.75 -11.08
CA GLU A 120 8.40 -3.14 -10.08
C GLU A 120 7.73 -4.47 -10.45
N ILE A 121 7.43 -4.70 -11.74
CA ILE A 121 6.91 -5.98 -12.25
C ILE A 121 7.86 -7.13 -11.93
N ALA A 122 9.15 -6.98 -12.22
CA ALA A 122 10.15 -8.01 -11.94
C ALA A 122 10.23 -8.33 -10.43
N TRP A 123 10.28 -7.28 -9.60
CA TRP A 123 10.27 -7.43 -8.15
C TRP A 123 9.01 -8.13 -7.63
N LEU A 124 7.82 -7.78 -8.15
CA LEU A 124 6.56 -8.43 -7.76
C LEU A 124 6.53 -9.91 -8.12
N GLN A 125 7.06 -10.30 -9.28
CA GLN A 125 7.14 -11.70 -9.69
C GLN A 125 8.03 -12.51 -8.74
N GLU A 126 9.17 -11.94 -8.31
CA GLU A 126 10.04 -12.54 -7.30
C GLU A 126 9.37 -12.65 -5.93
N MET A 127 8.66 -11.60 -5.49
CA MET A 127 7.91 -11.60 -4.23
C MET A 127 6.80 -12.65 -4.23
N ILE A 128 5.99 -12.74 -5.28
CA ILE A 128 4.94 -13.76 -5.42
C ILE A 128 5.54 -15.16 -5.34
N THR A 129 6.68 -15.38 -6.02
CA THR A 129 7.38 -16.66 -5.98
C THR A 129 7.87 -17.00 -4.58
N THR A 130 8.39 -16.01 -3.85
CA THR A 130 8.89 -16.16 -2.48
C THR A 130 7.74 -16.47 -1.51
N GLU A 131 6.65 -15.71 -1.59
CA GLU A 131 5.45 -15.88 -0.76
C GLU A 131 4.79 -17.26 -0.95
N ARG A 132 4.76 -17.76 -2.18
CA ARG A 132 4.22 -19.11 -2.47
C ARG A 132 5.10 -20.25 -1.95
N LYS A 133 6.40 -20.01 -1.78
CA LYS A 133 7.35 -20.99 -1.23
C LYS A 133 7.38 -20.98 0.30
N SER A 134 7.08 -19.84 0.91
CA SER A 134 6.94 -19.70 2.35
C SER A 134 5.65 -20.40 2.80
N LYS A 135 5.78 -21.48 3.58
CA LYS A 135 4.66 -22.22 4.17
C LYS A 135 4.12 -21.50 5.40
#